data_AF-G1WAA7-F1
#
_entry.id   AF-G1WAA7-F1
#
_cell.length_a   1.000
_cell.length_b   1.000
_cell.length_c   1.000
_cell.angle_alpha   90.00
_cell.angle_beta   90.00
_cell.angle_gamma   90.00
#
_symmetry.space_group_name_H-M   'P 1'
#
loop_
_entity.id
_entity.type
_entity.pdbx_description
1 polymer ?
#
loop_
_entity_poly.entity_id
_entity_poly.type
_entity_poly.pdbx_seq_one_letter_code
_entity_poly.pdbx_strand_id
1 'polypeptide(L)'
;MERKKKIKYCKLRLSEEEARIFQEKARHYDSVSAMVRNAVINFDERATLGKYDAIMEMITLYKRYQRDLALVGNNLNQVVKNANQLAIGNKLNVPFFENILFPHVNETQKNISLIKRQLTNISKKLVK
;
A
#
# COMPACT_ATOMS: atom_id res chain seq x y z
N MET A 1 18.24 5.87 36.70
CA MET A 1 18.80 4.90 35.73
C MET A 1 20.14 5.43 35.26
N GLU A 2 21.23 4.82 35.67
CA GLU A 2 22.59 5.33 35.47
C GLU A 2 22.96 5.36 33.96
N ARG A 3 23.30 6.53 33.41
CA ARG A 3 23.77 6.65 32.02
C ARG A 3 25.16 6.01 31.92
N LYS A 4 25.23 4.73 31.54
CA LYS A 4 26.50 4.05 31.24
C LYS A 4 27.32 4.91 30.26
N LYS A 5 28.53 5.30 30.67
CA LYS A 5 29.43 6.13 29.85
C LYS A 5 29.76 5.38 28.54
N LYS A 6 29.68 6.09 27.41
CA LYS A 6 29.99 5.56 26.07
C LYS A 6 31.50 5.67 25.84
N ILE A 7 32.25 4.61 26.18
CA ILE A 7 33.73 4.62 26.24
C ILE A 7 34.41 3.94 25.05
N LYS A 8 33.67 3.16 24.26
CA LYS A 8 34.21 2.47 23.07
C LYS A 8 34.06 3.35 21.83
N TYR A 9 35.12 3.45 21.03
CA TYR A 9 35.11 4.15 19.74
C TYR A 9 35.18 3.17 18.57
N CYS A 10 34.51 3.50 17.48
CA CYS A 10 34.57 2.79 16.21
C CYS A 10 35.10 3.76 15.14
N LYS A 11 36.12 3.35 14.38
CA LYS A 11 36.68 4.15 13.28
C LYS A 11 36.01 3.73 11.98
N LEU A 12 35.37 4.66 11.29
CA LEU A 12 34.76 4.46 9.98
C LEU A 12 35.59 5.23 8.94
N ARG A 13 36.04 4.56 7.88
CA ARG A 13 36.68 5.21 6.74
C ARG A 13 35.57 5.66 5.79
N LEU A 14 35.60 6.92 5.39
CA LEU A 14 34.60 7.53 4.51
C LEU A 14 35.34 8.29 3.40
N SER A 15 34.76 8.29 2.20
CA SER A 15 35.12 9.26 1.16
C SER A 15 34.64 10.66 1.52
N GLU A 16 35.12 11.68 0.81
CA GLU A 16 34.64 13.07 1.02
C GLU A 16 33.13 13.20 0.74
N GLU A 17 32.60 12.46 -0.23
CA GLU A 17 31.18 12.44 -0.58
C GLU A 17 30.36 11.79 0.53
N GLU A 18 30.80 10.64 1.04
CA GLU A 18 30.13 9.94 2.13
C GLU A 18 30.13 10.79 3.42
N ALA A 19 31.23 11.48 3.71
CA ALA A 19 31.31 12.39 4.86
C ALA A 19 30.27 13.52 4.77
N ARG A 20 30.05 14.09 3.58
CA ARG A 20 29.00 15.10 3.35
C ARG A 20 27.60 14.53 3.59
N ILE A 21 27.33 13.33 3.07
CA ILE A 21 26.02 12.66 3.25
C ILE A 21 25.75 12.39 4.75
N PHE A 22 26.78 11.95 5.49
CA PHE A 22 26.65 11.73 6.94
C PHE A 22 26.33 13.03 7.68
N GLN A 23 26.98 14.14 7.31
CA GLN A 23 26.70 15.46 7.90
C GLN A 23 25.31 15.96 7.54
N GLU A 24 24.88 15.80 6.29
CA GLU A 24 23.55 16.23 5.82
C GLU A 24 22.43 15.45 6.53
N LYS A 25 22.54 14.13 6.61
CA LYS A 25 21.55 13.28 7.28
C LYS A 25 21.54 13.46 8.80
N ALA A 26 22.66 13.90 9.39
CA ALA A 26 22.77 14.14 10.83
C ALA A 26 22.19 15.49 11.28
N ARG A 27 21.71 16.36 10.38
CA ARG A 27 21.17 17.70 10.73
C ARG A 27 20.07 17.68 11.78
N HIS A 28 19.28 16.61 11.85
CA HIS A 28 18.19 16.44 12.81
C HIS A 28 18.58 15.64 14.06
N TYR A 29 19.87 15.34 14.24
CA TYR A 29 20.40 14.60 15.39
C TYR A 29 21.41 15.44 16.16
N ASP A 30 21.54 15.19 17.46
CA ASP A 30 22.51 15.89 18.32
C ASP A 30 23.98 15.70 17.87
N SER A 31 24.28 14.64 17.11
CA SER A 31 25.57 14.41 16.46
C SER A 31 25.50 13.28 15.43
N VAL A 32 26.48 13.24 14.52
CA VAL A 32 26.68 12.10 13.59
C VAL A 32 26.75 10.77 14.35
N SER A 33 27.43 10.74 15.50
CA SER A 33 27.49 9.55 16.35
C SER A 33 26.15 9.18 17.00
N ALA A 34 25.27 10.15 17.27
CA ALA A 34 23.90 9.87 17.72
C ALA A 34 23.07 9.26 16.57
N MET A 35 23.15 9.84 15.37
CA MET A 35 22.50 9.33 14.16
C MET A 35 22.94 7.89 13.87
N VAL A 36 24.25 7.61 13.82
CA VAL A 36 24.78 6.27 13.48
C VAL A 36 24.34 5.23 14.51
N ARG A 37 24.34 5.56 15.81
CA ARG A 37 23.86 4.62 16.83
C ARG A 37 22.36 4.36 16.72
N ASN A 38 21.57 5.42 16.50
CA ASN A 38 20.13 5.26 16.27
C ASN A 38 19.86 4.45 15.01
N ALA A 39 20.62 4.68 13.94
CA ALA A 39 20.53 3.90 12.72
C ALA A 39 20.82 2.43 13.02
N VAL A 40 21.95 2.09 13.66
CA VAL A 40 22.32 0.70 13.99
C VAL A 40 21.32 0.02 14.94
N ILE A 41 20.75 0.74 15.91
CA ILE A 41 19.71 0.21 16.81
C ILE A 41 18.44 -0.14 16.03
N ASN A 42 18.08 0.69 15.05
CA ASN A 42 16.88 0.50 14.23
C ASN A 42 17.15 -0.25 12.93
N PHE A 43 18.40 -0.63 12.65
CA PHE A 43 18.80 -1.33 11.43
C PHE A 43 18.47 -2.81 11.58
N ASP A 44 17.21 -3.12 11.40
CA ASP A 44 16.76 -4.50 11.19
C ASP A 44 16.65 -4.72 9.68
N GLU A 45 17.71 -5.24 9.08
CA GLU A 45 17.83 -5.44 7.64
C GLU A 45 16.69 -6.32 7.09
N ARG A 46 16.27 -7.35 7.84
CA ARG A 46 15.20 -8.26 7.41
C ARG A 46 13.83 -7.64 7.58
N ALA A 47 13.56 -6.95 8.69
CA ALA A 47 12.28 -6.27 8.88
C ALA A 47 12.13 -5.06 7.95
N THR A 48 13.20 -4.34 7.64
CA THR A 48 13.18 -3.17 6.75
C THR A 48 12.97 -3.59 5.30
N LEU A 49 13.67 -4.63 4.82
CA LEU A 49 13.44 -5.20 3.48
C LEU A 49 12.03 -5.79 3.36
N GLY A 50 11.57 -6.56 4.37
CA GLY A 50 10.22 -7.12 4.36
C GLY A 50 9.11 -6.06 4.36
N LYS A 51 9.28 -4.96 5.11
CA LYS A 51 8.35 -3.82 5.07
C LYS A 51 8.37 -3.10 3.73
N TYR A 52 9.55 -2.89 3.15
CA TYR A 52 9.69 -2.28 1.84
C TYR A 52 9.01 -3.12 0.74
N ASP A 53 9.26 -4.43 0.73
CA ASP A 53 8.63 -5.38 -0.20
C ASP A 53 7.10 -5.40 -0.04
N ALA A 54 6.61 -5.40 1.21
CA ALA A 54 5.18 -5.35 1.49
C ALA A 54 4.52 -4.03 1.03
N ILE A 55 5.23 -2.89 1.15
CA ILE A 55 4.76 -1.60 0.61
C ILE A 55 4.71 -1.65 -0.92
N MET A 56 5.74 -2.20 -1.58
CA MET A 56 5.77 -2.34 -3.04
C MET A 56 4.65 -3.27 -3.54
N GLU A 57 4.38 -4.36 -2.83
CA GLU A 57 3.24 -5.25 -3.09
C GLU A 57 1.91 -4.49 -2.96
N MET A 58 1.76 -3.67 -1.90
CA MET A 58 0.57 -2.84 -1.67
C MET A 58 0.35 -1.81 -2.79
N ILE A 59 1.40 -1.12 -3.24
CA ILE A 59 1.32 -0.15 -4.35
C ILE A 59 0.87 -0.84 -5.64
N THR A 60 1.40 -2.04 -5.91
CA THR A 60 1.04 -2.84 -7.09
C THR A 60 -0.42 -3.27 -7.05
N LEU A 61 -0.89 -3.76 -5.90
CA LEU A 61 -2.29 -4.11 -5.69
C LEU A 61 -3.20 -2.90 -5.89
N TYR A 62 -2.86 -1.76 -5.29
CA TYR A 62 -3.64 -0.53 -5.41
C TYR A 62 -3.82 -0.10 -6.86
N LYS A 63 -2.74 -0.06 -7.65
CA LYS A 63 -2.79 0.29 -9.09
C LYS A 63 -3.64 -0.67 -9.91
N ARG A 64 -3.63 -1.96 -9.57
CA ARG A 64 -4.47 -2.97 -10.24
C ARG A 64 -5.94 -2.74 -9.90
N TYR A 65 -6.25 -2.59 -8.62
CA TYR A 65 -7.62 -2.39 -8.17
C TYR A 65 -8.24 -1.08 -8.61
N GLN A 66 -7.46 -0.01 -8.71
CA GLN A 66 -7.96 1.24 -9.29
C GLN A 66 -8.43 1.04 -10.74
N ARG A 67 -7.71 0.25 -11.54
CA ARG A 67 -8.13 -0.10 -12.91
C ARG A 67 -9.36 -1.01 -12.92
N ASP A 68 -9.36 -2.07 -12.11
CA ASP A 68 -10.46 -3.03 -12.06
C ASP A 68 -11.77 -2.34 -11.61
N LEU A 69 -11.70 -1.47 -10.60
CA LEU A 69 -12.85 -0.69 -10.12
C LEU A 69 -13.34 0.32 -11.15
N ALA A 70 -12.45 0.95 -11.92
CA ALA A 70 -12.84 1.86 -12.99
C ALA A 70 -13.60 1.13 -14.11
N LEU A 71 -13.13 -0.06 -14.50
CA LEU A 71 -13.82 -0.91 -15.49
C LEU A 71 -15.20 -1.35 -14.99
N VAL A 72 -15.27 -1.84 -13.76
CA VAL A 72 -16.53 -2.27 -13.13
C VAL A 72 -17.51 -1.10 -13.01
N GLY A 73 -17.05 0.07 -12.57
CA GLY A 73 -17.87 1.27 -12.49
C GLY A 73 -18.41 1.71 -13.85
N ASN A 74 -17.60 1.61 -14.91
CA ASN A 74 -18.04 1.91 -16.26
C ASN A 74 -19.12 0.92 -16.73
N ASN A 75 -18.92 -0.38 -16.51
CA ASN A 75 -19.89 -1.42 -16.87
C ASN A 75 -21.23 -1.23 -16.13
N LEU A 76 -21.19 -0.98 -14.81
CA LEU A 76 -22.38 -0.69 -14.02
C LEU A 76 -23.11 0.55 -14.51
N ASN A 77 -22.40 1.63 -14.84
CA ASN A 77 -23.00 2.84 -15.38
C ASN A 77 -23.72 2.56 -16.72
N GLN A 78 -23.16 1.72 -17.58
CA GLN A 78 -23.81 1.31 -18.83
C GLN A 78 -25.07 0.49 -18.56
N VAL A 79 -25.01 -0.49 -17.65
CA VAL A 79 -26.18 -1.28 -17.28
C VAL A 79 -27.29 -0.40 -16.70
N VAL A 80 -26.96 0.55 -15.82
CA VAL A 80 -27.93 1.49 -15.25
C VAL A 80 -28.52 2.43 -16.30
N LYS A 81 -27.72 2.94 -17.24
CA LYS A 81 -28.22 3.73 -18.37
C LYS A 81 -29.20 2.93 -19.24
N ASN A 82 -28.86 1.67 -19.53
CA ASN A 82 -29.74 0.77 -20.28
C ASN A 82 -31.03 0.50 -19.50
N ALA A 83 -30.94 0.29 -18.19
CA ALA A 83 -32.10 0.11 -17.32
C ALA A 83 -33.03 1.34 -17.35
N ASN A 84 -32.45 2.54 -17.28
CA ASN A 84 -33.20 3.80 -17.34
C ASN A 84 -33.91 3.97 -18.70
N GLN A 85 -33.24 3.65 -19.81
CA GLN A 85 -33.86 3.69 -21.15
C GLN A 85 -35.03 2.69 -21.27
N LEU A 86 -34.84 1.47 -20.75
CA LEU A 86 -35.91 0.46 -20.72
C LEU A 86 -37.08 0.89 -19.83
N ALA A 87 -36.80 1.57 -18.70
CA ALA A 87 -37.84 2.08 -17.81
C ALA A 87 -38.69 3.18 -18.47
N ILE A 88 -38.04 4.16 -19.13
CA ILE A 88 -38.75 5.22 -19.88
C ILE A 88 -39.66 4.62 -20.97
N GLY A 89 -39.20 3.54 -21.61
CA GLY A 89 -39.99 2.82 -22.61
C GLY A 89 -41.03 1.83 -22.07
N ASN A 90 -41.22 1.73 -20.75
CA ASN A 90 -42.04 0.68 -20.10
C ASN A 90 -41.65 -0.76 -20.50
N LYS A 91 -40.38 -0.99 -20.83
CA LYS A 91 -39.80 -2.28 -21.25
C LYS A 91 -38.87 -2.90 -20.21
N LEU A 92 -38.71 -2.26 -19.06
CA LEU A 92 -37.91 -2.81 -17.96
C LEU A 92 -38.65 -4.00 -17.35
N ASN A 93 -38.03 -5.18 -17.36
CA ASN A 93 -38.66 -6.44 -16.97
C ASN A 93 -37.75 -7.28 -16.06
N VAL A 94 -38.34 -8.28 -15.40
CA VAL A 94 -37.63 -9.19 -14.48
C VAL A 94 -36.40 -9.86 -15.13
N PRO A 95 -36.45 -10.35 -16.39
CA PRO A 95 -35.28 -10.92 -17.05
C PRO A 95 -34.07 -10.00 -17.15
N PHE A 96 -34.27 -8.68 -17.26
CA PHE A 96 -33.15 -7.72 -17.26
C PHE A 96 -32.42 -7.73 -15.92
N PHE A 97 -33.15 -7.80 -14.81
CA PHE A 97 -32.56 -7.86 -13.47
C PHE A 97 -31.81 -9.18 -13.25
N GLU A 98 -32.43 -10.30 -13.58
CA GLU A 98 -31.89 -11.63 -13.33
C GLU A 98 -30.68 -11.96 -14.21
N ASN A 99 -30.72 -11.58 -15.50
CA ASN A 99 -29.70 -11.99 -16.46
C ASN A 99 -28.62 -10.92 -16.71
N ILE A 100 -28.88 -9.65 -16.40
CA ILE A 100 -27.95 -8.55 -16.69
C ILE A 100 -27.49 -7.87 -15.40
N LEU A 101 -28.40 -7.30 -14.62
CA LEU A 101 -28.02 -6.46 -13.47
C LEU A 101 -27.41 -7.27 -12.32
N PHE A 102 -28.11 -8.30 -11.82
CA PHE A 102 -27.63 -9.08 -10.67
C PHE A 102 -26.30 -9.81 -10.92
N PRO A 103 -26.05 -10.41 -12.10
CA PRO A 103 -24.74 -10.98 -12.41
C PRO A 103 -23.60 -9.95 -12.30
N HIS A 104 -23.78 -8.74 -12.85
CA HIS A 104 -22.78 -7.68 -12.79
C HIS A 104 -22.55 -7.17 -11.35
N VAL A 105 -23.62 -7.04 -10.55
CA VAL A 105 -23.52 -6.66 -9.14
C VAL A 105 -22.80 -7.73 -8.32
N ASN A 106 -23.12 -9.01 -8.54
CA ASN A 106 -22.46 -10.12 -7.85
C ASN A 106 -20.98 -10.23 -8.21
N GLU A 107 -20.62 -10.04 -9.48
CA GLU A 107 -19.21 -9.99 -9.90
C GLU A 107 -18.46 -8.83 -9.22
N THR A 108 -19.09 -7.66 -9.16
CA THR A 108 -18.55 -6.49 -8.46
C THR A 108 -18.28 -6.79 -6.98
N GLN A 109 -19.25 -7.40 -6.29
CA GLN A 109 -19.10 -7.77 -4.88
C GLN A 109 -17.98 -8.79 -4.65
N LYS A 110 -17.83 -9.78 -5.56
CA LYS A 110 -16.72 -10.75 -5.50
C LYS A 110 -15.36 -10.05 -5.65
N ASN A 111 -15.24 -9.13 -6.59
CA ASN A 111 -14.00 -8.37 -6.82
C ASN A 111 -13.64 -7.52 -5.59
N ILE A 112 -14.60 -6.80 -4.99
CA ILE A 112 -14.40 -6.03 -3.76
C ILE A 112 -13.99 -6.94 -2.59
N SER A 113 -14.61 -8.11 -2.46
CA SER A 113 -14.27 -9.06 -1.40
C SER A 113 -12.85 -9.60 -1.55
N LEU A 114 -12.42 -9.89 -2.78
CA LEU A 114 -11.05 -10.29 -3.08
C LEU A 114 -10.04 -9.19 -2.72
N ILE A 115 -10.35 -7.94 -3.06
CA ILE A 115 -9.56 -6.75 -2.69
C ILE A 115 -9.35 -6.70 -1.19
N LYS A 116 -10.43 -6.78 -0.42
CA LYS A 116 -10.39 -6.72 1.05
C LYS A 116 -9.52 -7.84 1.63
N ARG A 117 -9.61 -9.05 1.08
CA ARG A 117 -8.79 -10.20 1.52
C ARG A 117 -7.31 -9.98 1.25
N GLN A 118 -6.94 -9.51 0.05
CA GLN A 118 -5.54 -9.27 -0.28
C GLN A 118 -4.93 -8.14 0.55
N LEU A 119 -5.68 -7.04 0.77
CA LEU A 119 -5.26 -5.95 1.67
C LEU A 119 -5.04 -6.45 3.11
N THR A 120 -5.94 -7.28 3.62
CA THR A 120 -5.80 -7.88 4.97
C THR A 120 -4.54 -8.75 5.08
N ASN A 121 -4.23 -9.52 4.03
CA ASN A 121 -3.04 -10.36 4.01
C ASN A 121 -1.74 -9.54 4.03
N ILE A 122 -1.66 -8.45 3.25
CA ILE A 122 -0.50 -7.56 3.27
C ILE A 122 -0.38 -6.84 4.62
N SER A 123 -1.48 -6.33 5.17
CA SER A 123 -1.47 -5.68 6.48
C SER A 123 -0.92 -6.59 7.58
N LYS A 124 -1.25 -7.89 7.55
CA LYS A 124 -0.65 -8.88 8.46
C LYS A 124 0.86 -9.06 8.29
N LYS A 125 1.41 -8.87 7.09
CA LYS A 125 2.86 -8.91 6.82
C LYS A 125 3.58 -7.66 7.34
N LEU A 126 2.89 -6.53 7.44
CA LEU A 126 3.44 -5.25 7.91
C LEU A 126 3.43 -5.11 9.44
N VAL A 127 2.50 -5.80 10.12
CA VAL A 127 2.30 -5.74 11.59
C VAL A 127 3.12 -6.83 12.32
N LYS A 128 3.63 -7.84 11.61
CA LYS A 128 4.63 -8.79 12.13
C LYS A 128 6.04 -8.22 12.04
#